data_AF-A0A814CZU6-F1
#
_entry.id   AF-A0A814CZU6-F1
#
_cell.length_a   1.000
_cell.length_b   1.000
_cell.length_c   1.000
_cell.angle_alpha   90.00
_cell.angle_beta   90.00
_cell.angle_gamma   90.00
#
_symmetry.space_group_name_H-M   'P 1'
#
loop_
_entity.id
_entity.type
_entity.pdbx_description
1 polymer ?
#
loop_
_entity_poly.entity_id
_entity_poly.type
_entity_poly.pdbx_seq_one_letter_code
_entity_poly.pdbx_strand_id
1 'polypeptide(L)'
;MFSTKIVSVLQAQQQDNNHYTKQKERYQQPADDVETDEEDNSIGRNGQDVELYTDENIPHYVEKRTTVMSRDHSRKQKLEEERRNLQQQQQKADTREDKIYRENTIDRGIDKYKTLKKIREGTVKRRIDEFEAM
;
A
#
# COMPACT_ATOMS: atom_id res chain seq x y z
N MET A 1 0.94 33.20 25.47
CA MET A 1 1.88 32.17 24.97
C MET A 1 1.16 30.98 24.32
N PHE A 2 0.17 31.19 23.43
CA PHE A 2 -0.62 30.10 22.82
C PHE A 2 -0.47 29.98 21.29
N SER A 3 0.35 30.83 20.66
CA SER A 3 0.46 30.90 19.19
C SER A 3 1.42 29.84 18.61
N THR A 4 2.51 29.51 19.30
CA THR A 4 3.60 28.70 18.73
C THR A 4 3.24 27.23 18.51
N LYS A 5 2.36 26.66 19.35
CA LYS A 5 1.97 25.25 19.23
C LYS A 5 1.09 25.00 18.01
N ILE A 6 0.18 25.92 17.70
CA ILE A 6 -0.72 25.82 16.54
C ILE A 6 0.07 25.90 15.24
N VAL A 7 1.04 26.83 15.16
CA VAL A 7 1.94 26.95 14.01
C VAL A 7 2.71 25.65 13.76
N SER A 8 3.24 25.01 14.81
CA SER A 8 4.01 23.77 14.67
C SER A 8 3.19 22.58 14.15
N VAL A 9 1.92 22.44 14.57
CA VAL A 9 1.04 21.37 14.11
C VAL A 9 0.64 21.58 12.65
N LEU A 10 0.37 22.84 12.27
CA LEU A 10 0.07 23.20 10.88
C LEU A 10 1.28 22.94 9.97
N GLN A 11 2.48 23.23 10.45
CA GLN A 11 3.73 23.02 9.70
C GLN A 11 4.04 21.52 9.52
N ALA A 12 3.77 20.68 10.53
CA ALA A 12 3.90 19.24 10.43
C ALA A 12 2.88 18.62 9.44
N GLN A 13 1.61 19.09 9.48
CA GLN A 13 0.60 18.67 8.50
C GLN A 13 0.95 19.11 7.07
N GLN A 14 1.52 20.30 6.89
CA GLN A 14 2.00 20.78 5.59
C GLN A 14 3.16 19.92 5.08
N GLN A 15 4.08 19.49 5.94
CA GLN A 15 5.20 18.62 5.54
C GLN A 15 4.73 17.22 5.10
N ASP A 16 3.76 16.63 5.80
CA ASP A 16 3.18 15.33 5.41
C ASP A 16 2.44 15.42 4.07
N ASN A 17 1.67 16.49 3.86
CA ASN A 17 1.00 16.75 2.58
C ASN A 17 2.02 16.94 1.44
N ASN A 18 3.11 17.69 1.70
CA ASN A 18 4.19 17.91 0.74
C ASN A 18 4.94 16.62 0.37
N HIS A 19 5.07 15.66 1.29
CA HIS A 19 5.65 14.36 0.99
C HIS A 19 4.75 13.54 0.04
N TYR A 20 3.44 13.62 0.22
CA TYR A 20 2.46 12.91 -0.61
C TYR A 20 2.36 13.50 -2.03
N THR A 21 2.39 14.84 -2.18
CA THR A 21 2.42 15.49 -3.50
C THR A 21 3.73 15.26 -4.25
N LYS A 22 4.89 15.36 -3.59
CA LYS A 22 6.18 15.04 -4.22
C LYS A 22 6.29 13.58 -4.67
N GLN A 23 5.63 12.64 -3.99
CA GLN A 23 5.54 11.26 -4.48
C GLN A 23 4.68 11.16 -5.74
N LYS A 24 3.52 11.84 -5.80
CA LYS A 24 2.68 11.86 -7.01
C LYS A 24 3.42 12.41 -8.23
N GLU A 25 4.11 13.54 -8.08
CA GLU A 25 4.84 14.18 -9.18
C GLU A 25 5.94 13.29 -9.78
N ARG A 26 6.59 12.44 -8.97
CA ARG A 26 7.56 11.45 -9.48
C ARG A 26 6.95 10.35 -10.36
N TYR A 27 5.67 10.06 -10.20
CA TYR A 27 4.95 9.11 -11.05
C TYR A 27 4.25 9.77 -12.25
N GLN A 28 4.33 11.11 -12.36
CA GLN A 28 3.72 11.91 -13.44
C GLN A 28 4.75 12.53 -14.39
N GLN A 29 6.03 12.15 -14.31
CA GLN A 29 6.96 12.52 -15.38
C GLN A 29 6.48 11.89 -16.69
N PRO A 30 6.32 12.67 -17.78
CA PRO A 30 6.04 12.12 -19.09
C PRO A 30 7.17 11.16 -19.44
N ALA A 31 6.83 9.97 -19.93
CA ALA A 31 7.80 9.07 -20.52
C ALA A 31 8.51 9.84 -21.64
N ASP A 32 9.83 10.00 -21.53
CA ASP A 32 10.64 10.45 -22.66
C ASP A 32 10.31 9.55 -23.86
N ASP A 33 10.08 10.17 -25.03
CA ASP A 33 9.72 9.53 -26.29
C ASP A 33 10.53 8.26 -26.54
N VAL A 34 9.89 7.11 -26.32
CA VAL A 34 10.32 5.84 -26.90
C VAL A 34 9.57 5.75 -28.23
N GLU A 35 10.29 5.97 -29.34
CA GLU A 35 9.77 5.70 -30.68
C GLU A 35 9.15 4.30 -30.68
N THR A 36 7.83 4.25 -30.80
CA THR A 36 7.07 3.02 -30.90
C THR A 36 7.21 2.55 -32.33
N ASP A 37 8.13 1.63 -32.57
CA ASP A 37 8.11 0.83 -33.80
C ASP A 37 6.84 -0.03 -33.73
N GLU A 38 5.83 0.35 -34.52
CA GLU A 38 4.60 -0.42 -34.69
C GLU A 38 4.89 -1.66 -35.55
N GLU A 39 5.54 -2.66 -34.98
CA GLU A 39 5.61 -3.99 -35.59
C GLU A 39 5.03 -5.07 -34.65
N ASP A 40 3.86 -5.55 -35.09
CA ASP A 40 3.25 -6.84 -34.80
C ASP A 40 2.78 -7.11 -33.37
N ASN A 41 1.66 -6.49 -33.00
CA ASN A 41 0.80 -6.94 -31.90
C ASN A 41 -0.06 -8.15 -32.33
N SER A 42 0.56 -9.17 -32.94
CA SER A 42 -0.08 -10.46 -33.10
C SER A 42 -0.09 -11.15 -31.74
N ILE A 43 -1.23 -11.04 -31.05
CA ILE A 43 -1.55 -11.85 -29.88
C ILE A 43 -1.62 -13.31 -30.37
N GLY A 44 -0.46 -13.95 -30.44
CA GLY A 44 -0.29 -15.35 -30.73
C GLY A 44 -1.04 -16.16 -29.69
N ARG A 45 -2.21 -16.65 -30.09
CA ARG A 45 -3.04 -17.62 -29.35
C ARG A 45 -2.37 -18.99 -29.32
N ASN A 46 -1.11 -19.05 -28.91
CA ASN A 46 -0.35 -20.28 -28.73
C ASN A 46 0.21 -20.22 -27.31
N GLY A 47 -0.04 -21.25 -26.51
CA GLY A 47 0.32 -21.35 -25.10
C GLY A 47 1.82 -21.31 -24.82
N GLN A 48 2.46 -20.19 -25.15
CA GLN A 48 3.79 -19.83 -24.71
C GLN A 48 3.64 -19.09 -23.40
N ASP A 49 4.33 -19.61 -22.39
CA ASP A 49 4.44 -19.01 -21.08
C ASP A 49 4.81 -17.53 -21.23
N VAL A 50 3.94 -16.64 -20.74
CA VAL A 50 4.23 -15.20 -20.69
C VAL A 50 5.35 -15.00 -19.67
N GLU A 51 6.60 -15.14 -20.12
CA GLU A 51 7.78 -14.74 -19.36
C GLU A 51 7.83 -13.22 -19.35
N LEU A 52 7.15 -12.63 -18.36
CA LEU A 52 7.26 -11.22 -18.08
C LEU A 52 8.66 -10.96 -17.50
N TYR A 53 9.61 -10.57 -18.35
CA TYR A 53 10.95 -10.17 -17.93
C TYR A 53 10.85 -8.90 -17.08
N THR A 54 10.81 -9.07 -15.76
CA THR A 54 11.02 -7.96 -14.83
C THR A 54 12.51 -7.68 -14.81
N ASP A 55 12.93 -6.48 -15.20
CA ASP A 55 14.31 -6.03 -15.01
C ASP A 55 14.67 -6.16 -13.52
N GLU A 56 15.56 -7.11 -13.21
CA GLU A 56 16.00 -7.43 -11.85
C GLU A 56 16.65 -6.22 -11.15
N ASN A 57 17.10 -5.22 -11.91
CA ASN A 57 17.65 -3.98 -11.36
C ASN A 57 16.61 -2.96 -10.90
N ILE A 58 15.31 -3.14 -11.18
CA ILE A 58 14.26 -2.22 -10.72
C ILE A 58 13.78 -2.65 -9.32
N PRO A 59 14.07 -1.87 -8.26
CA PRO A 59 13.71 -2.28 -6.91
C PRO A 59 12.19 -2.32 -6.71
N HIS A 60 11.66 -3.47 -6.29
CA HIS A 60 10.29 -3.55 -5.81
C HIS A 60 10.13 -2.82 -4.47
N TYR A 61 9.76 -1.54 -4.51
CA TYR A 61 9.62 -0.69 -3.32
C TYR A 61 8.65 -1.24 -2.26
N VAL A 62 7.70 -2.11 -2.66
CA VAL A 62 6.75 -2.74 -1.74
C VAL A 62 7.42 -3.72 -0.77
N GLU A 63 8.48 -4.39 -1.19
CA GLU A 63 9.19 -5.37 -0.35
C GLU A 63 9.85 -4.72 0.87
N LYS A 64 10.30 -3.47 0.73
CA LYS A 64 10.99 -2.73 1.79
C LYS A 64 10.05 -1.84 2.61
N ARG A 65 8.78 -1.71 2.22
CA ARG A 65 7.81 -0.85 2.92
C ARG A 65 7.26 -1.52 4.17
N THR A 66 7.05 -0.70 5.20
CA THR A 66 6.40 -1.06 6.46
C THR A 66 5.38 0.02 6.84
N THR A 67 4.41 -0.32 7.67
CA THR A 67 3.44 0.67 8.16
C THR A 67 4.10 1.65 9.12
N VAL A 68 3.55 2.87 9.21
CA VAL A 68 4.02 3.89 10.16
C VAL A 68 3.88 3.36 11.60
N MET A 69 2.80 2.64 11.91
CA MET A 69 2.58 2.05 13.23
C MET A 69 3.62 0.99 13.60
N SER A 70 4.24 0.33 12.62
CA SER A 70 5.35 -0.60 12.87
C SER A 70 6.68 0.12 13.14
N ARG A 71 6.84 1.36 12.66
CA ARG A 71 8.08 2.14 12.80
C ARG A 71 8.05 3.07 14.00
N ASP A 72 6.90 3.67 14.28
CA ASP A 72 6.72 4.67 15.33
C ASP A 72 5.89 4.09 16.47
N HIS A 73 6.59 3.78 17.56
CA HIS A 73 5.97 3.20 18.75
C HIS A 73 5.02 4.18 19.45
N SER A 74 5.33 5.48 19.46
CA SER A 74 4.47 6.49 20.10
C SER A 74 3.14 6.60 19.37
N ARG A 75 3.17 6.60 18.04
CA ARG A 75 1.94 6.63 17.23
C ARG A 75 1.12 5.35 17.40
N LYS A 76 1.78 4.19 17.50
CA LYS A 76 1.10 2.93 17.80
C LYS A 76 0.38 2.98 19.16
N GLN A 77 1.06 3.43 20.20
CA GLN A 77 0.47 3.56 21.55
C GLN A 77 -0.74 4.49 21.56
N LYS A 78 -0.63 5.67 20.92
CA LYS A 78 -1.75 6.62 20.81
C LYS A 78 -2.96 6.00 20.11
N LEU A 79 -2.74 5.27 19.03
CA LEU A 79 -3.82 4.57 18.33
C LEU A 79 -4.48 3.50 19.22
N GLU A 80 -3.69 2.74 19.99
CA GLU A 80 -4.22 1.74 20.93
C GLU A 80 -4.99 2.37 22.09
N GLU A 81 -4.58 3.55 22.55
CA GLU A 81 -5.31 4.34 23.55
C GLU A 81 -6.64 4.86 22.99
N GLU A 82 -6.62 5.54 21.85
CA GLU A 82 -7.83 6.05 21.19
C GLU A 82 -8.82 4.93 20.88
N ARG A 83 -8.34 3.76 20.43
CA ARG A 83 -9.18 2.59 20.20
C ARG A 83 -9.89 2.11 21.46
N ARG A 84 -9.18 2.05 22.59
CA ARG A 84 -9.78 1.67 23.88
C ARG A 84 -10.83 2.69 24.33
N ASN A 85 -10.55 3.98 24.15
CA ASN A 85 -11.48 5.06 24.52
C ASN A 85 -12.75 5.02 23.65
N LEU A 86 -12.61 4.82 22.34
CA LEU A 86 -13.75 4.75 21.42
C LEU A 86 -14.56 3.47 21.60
N GLN A 87 -13.92 2.34 21.92
CA GLN A 87 -14.63 1.08 22.18
C GLN A 87 -15.55 1.19 23.40
N GLN A 88 -15.17 1.96 24.42
CA GLN A 88 -16.05 2.25 25.58
C GLN A 88 -17.27 3.08 25.20
N GLN A 89 -17.17 3.89 24.14
CA GLN A 89 -18.25 4.77 23.66
C GLN A 89 -19.02 4.16 22.48
N GLN A 90 -18.69 2.93 22.09
CA GLN A 90 -19.28 2.30 20.91
C GLN A 90 -20.74 1.95 21.16
N GLN A 91 -21.65 2.71 20.55
CA GLN A 91 -23.10 2.48 20.63
C GLN A 91 -23.65 1.68 19.44
N LYS A 92 -22.90 1.64 18.33
CA LYS A 92 -23.33 0.99 17.08
C LYS A 92 -22.67 -0.38 16.94
N ALA A 93 -23.45 -1.32 16.40
CA ALA A 93 -22.95 -2.63 16.01
C ALA A 93 -21.91 -2.52 14.89
N ASP A 94 -21.01 -3.50 14.85
CA ASP A 94 -19.94 -3.53 13.88
C ASP A 94 -20.43 -3.83 12.47
N THR A 95 -19.89 -3.10 11.51
CA THR A 95 -20.07 -3.35 10.09
C THR A 95 -19.31 -4.60 9.67
N ARG A 96 -19.59 -5.12 8.48
CA ARG A 96 -18.86 -6.27 7.92
C ARG A 96 -17.37 -5.96 7.79
N GLU A 97 -17.03 -4.74 7.38
CA GLU A 97 -15.67 -4.25 7.20
C GLU A 97 -14.93 -4.18 8.54
N ASP A 98 -15.61 -3.79 9.61
CA ASP A 98 -15.04 -3.73 10.96
C ASP A 98 -14.66 -5.14 11.45
N LYS A 99 -15.50 -6.13 11.16
CA LYS A 99 -15.21 -7.54 11.47
C LYS A 99 -13.97 -8.03 10.72
N ILE A 100 -13.89 -7.75 9.41
CA ILE A 100 -12.74 -8.11 8.57
C ILE A 100 -11.46 -7.41 9.05
N TYR A 101 -11.54 -6.12 9.40
CA TYR A 101 -10.40 -5.38 9.92
C TYR A 101 -9.88 -5.98 11.23
N ARG A 102 -10.79 -6.33 12.16
CA ARG A 102 -10.40 -6.94 13.43
C ARG A 102 -9.69 -8.27 13.23
N GLU A 103 -10.27 -9.15 12.42
CA GLU A 103 -9.67 -10.45 12.12
C GLU A 103 -8.27 -10.26 11.48
N ASN A 104 -8.17 -9.38 10.49
CA ASN A 104 -6.92 -9.20 9.75
C ASN A 104 -5.83 -8.52 10.60
N THR A 105 -6.13 -7.37 11.20
CA THR A 105 -5.11 -6.51 11.82
C THR A 105 -4.93 -6.75 13.32
N ILE A 106 -5.99 -7.10 14.06
CA ILE A 106 -5.87 -7.40 15.49
C ILE A 106 -5.46 -8.85 15.68
N ASP A 107 -6.25 -9.79 15.15
CA ASP A 107 -6.12 -11.20 15.52
C ASP A 107 -4.95 -11.85 14.78
N ARG A 108 -4.86 -11.62 13.47
CA ARG A 108 -3.82 -12.20 12.61
C ARG A 108 -2.57 -11.35 12.48
N GLY A 109 -2.58 -10.11 12.96
CA GLY A 109 -1.44 -9.18 12.86
C GLY A 109 -0.99 -8.87 11.42
N ILE A 110 -1.93 -9.03 10.46
CA ILE A 110 -1.73 -8.74 9.05
C ILE A 110 -1.87 -7.23 8.84
N ASP A 111 -0.89 -6.67 8.13
CA ASP A 111 -0.90 -5.28 7.69
C ASP A 111 -0.92 -5.19 6.17
N LYS A 112 -1.18 -3.98 5.64
CA LYS A 112 -1.28 -3.71 4.21
C LYS A 112 -0.07 -4.22 3.41
N TYR A 113 1.15 -3.99 3.91
CA TYR A 113 2.37 -4.35 3.17
C TYR A 113 2.71 -5.83 3.32
N LYS A 114 2.38 -6.46 4.45
CA LYS A 114 2.46 -7.92 4.61
C LYS A 114 1.52 -8.64 3.64
N THR A 115 0.28 -8.19 3.50
CA THR A 115 -0.66 -8.77 2.52
C THR A 115 -0.15 -8.58 1.10
N LEU A 116 0.33 -7.38 0.75
CA LEU A 116 0.85 -7.12 -0.60
C LEU A 116 2.03 -8.00 -0.97
N LYS A 117 2.94 -8.27 -0.02
CA LYS A 117 4.04 -9.23 -0.24
C LYS A 117 3.48 -10.62 -0.49
N LYS A 118 2.61 -11.11 0.39
CA LYS A 118 2.04 -12.45 0.31
C LYS A 118 1.31 -12.75 -1.00
N ILE A 119 0.45 -11.84 -1.46
CA ILE A 119 -0.30 -12.05 -2.72
C ILE A 119 0.57 -11.91 -3.97
N ARG A 120 1.78 -11.33 -3.83
CA ARG A 120 2.74 -11.18 -4.93
C ARG A 120 3.81 -12.27 -4.93
N GLU A 121 3.80 -13.18 -3.96
CA GLU A 121 4.70 -14.31 -3.94
C GLU A 121 4.47 -15.22 -5.15
N GLY A 122 5.54 -15.88 -5.61
CA GLY A 122 5.54 -16.77 -6.77
C GLY A 122 5.53 -16.06 -8.12
N THR A 123 5.40 -16.84 -9.19
CA THR A 123 5.49 -16.35 -10.57
C THR A 123 4.20 -15.66 -11.03
N VAL A 124 4.30 -14.84 -12.08
CA VAL A 124 3.13 -14.23 -12.73
C VAL A 124 2.13 -15.29 -13.14
N LYS A 125 2.59 -16.37 -13.80
CA LYS A 125 1.74 -17.49 -14.22
C LYS A 125 0.96 -18.10 -13.06
N ARG A 126 1.64 -18.40 -11.94
CA ARG A 126 0.98 -18.97 -10.76
C ARG A 126 -0.14 -18.08 -10.23
N ARG A 127 0.09 -16.75 -10.19
CA ARG A 127 -0.92 -15.79 -9.73
C ARG A 127 -2.10 -15.66 -10.71
N ILE A 128 -1.86 -15.80 -12.01
CA ILE A 128 -2.92 -15.84 -13.02
C ILE A 128 -3.72 -17.15 -12.87
N ASP A 129 -3.04 -18.29 -12.77
CA ASP A 129 -3.69 -19.59 -12.58
C ASP A 129 -4.58 -19.60 -11.31
N GLU A 130 -4.08 -19.03 -10.19
CA GLU A 130 -4.88 -18.87 -8.96
C GLU A 130 -6.10 -17.96 -9.16
N PHE A 131 -5.95 -16.88 -9.93
CA PHE A 131 -7.02 -15.94 -10.21
C PHE A 131 -8.12 -16.57 -11.07
N GLU A 132 -7.76 -17.33 -12.10
CA GLU A 132 -8.71 -18.06 -12.96
C GLU A 132 -9.43 -19.20 -12.21
N ALA A 133 -8.89 -19.65 -11.08
CA ALA A 133 -9.47 -20.71 -10.25
C ALA A 133 -10.39 -20.21 -9.12
N MET A 134 -10.51 -18.90 -8.91
CA MET A 134 -11.37 -18.28 -7.88
C MET A 134 -12.83 -18.15 -8.33
#